data_AF-A0A2A9NTI0-F1
#
_entry.id   AF-A0A2A9NTI0-F1
#
_cell.length_a   1.000
_cell.length_b   1.000
_cell.length_c   1.000
_cell.angle_alpha   90.00
_cell.angle_beta   90.00
_cell.angle_gamma   90.00
#
_symmetry.space_group_name_H-M   'P 1'
#
loop_
_entity.id
_entity.type
_entity.pdbx_description
1 polymer ?
#
loop_
_entity_poly.entity_id
_entity_poly.type
_entity_poly.pdbx_seq_one_letter_code
_entity_poly.pdbx_strand_id
1 'polypeptide(L)'
;MSHSHSHAPGGQHSHSHSHGPQQPQQQQVPAPDPTLQALIDQDFKQVPLKLGPEQHLAVCEAHSLEKCSECDLDFQVINRMARILISNPNLLCPPPANVVTQKLTQMVTGTKEEGNTLFKKGLHAQAISRYTAAATFAVQRPPWEANQLMREELSTVMSNRSAAFYEAHDYISALADAETVIQLRRNWSKGHFRKAKALHALGQIAEASEAIRLGLSFEPNNSVSSLVYILCHYYSYSRLIQELNQFLMDLLAAQRKSEEEKVKTRNIPISA
;
A
#
# COMPACT_ATOMS: atom_id res chain seq x y z
N MET A 1 62.32 40.67 -22.13
CA MET A 1 63.46 39.72 -22.26
C MET A 1 63.04 38.70 -23.31
N SER A 2 63.33 38.97 -24.59
CA SER A 2 64.48 38.41 -25.35
C SER A 2 64.30 36.90 -25.58
N HIS A 3 63.66 36.47 -26.67
CA HIS A 3 64.19 36.26 -28.04
C HIS A 3 64.70 34.84 -28.27
N SER A 4 64.57 34.42 -29.55
CA SER A 4 65.30 33.35 -30.27
C SER A 4 64.55 32.01 -30.42
N HIS A 5 64.42 31.32 -31.57
CA HIS A 5 64.95 31.37 -32.96
C HIS A 5 63.98 30.56 -33.87
N SER A 6 63.58 30.97 -35.09
CA SER A 6 64.22 30.87 -36.44
C SER A 6 63.93 29.58 -37.26
N HIS A 7 63.21 29.82 -38.38
CA HIS A 7 63.18 29.20 -39.73
C HIS A 7 62.63 27.78 -40.04
N ALA A 8 61.82 27.78 -41.12
CA ALA A 8 61.15 26.70 -41.86
C ALA A 8 62.10 26.00 -42.89
N PRO A 9 61.68 24.97 -43.67
CA PRO A 9 60.79 25.20 -44.83
C PRO A 9 59.84 24.04 -45.26
N GLY A 10 58.78 24.40 -45.98
CA GLY A 10 58.37 23.73 -47.23
C GLY A 10 57.72 22.34 -47.17
N GLY A 11 56.45 22.27 -47.61
CA GLY A 11 55.83 21.01 -48.01
C GLY A 11 54.31 21.13 -48.15
N GLN A 12 53.83 21.68 -49.26
CA GLN A 12 52.42 21.53 -49.65
C GLN A 12 52.20 20.07 -50.06
N HIS A 13 51.40 19.34 -49.29
CA HIS A 13 50.72 18.14 -49.77
C HIS A 13 49.26 18.16 -49.35
N SER A 14 48.44 18.52 -50.33
CA SER A 14 47.02 18.24 -50.41
C SER A 14 46.79 16.72 -50.39
N HIS A 15 46.25 16.21 -49.28
CA HIS A 15 45.59 14.91 -49.26
C HIS A 15 44.15 15.09 -48.77
N SER A 16 43.27 15.15 -49.76
CA SER A 16 41.85 14.84 -49.63
C SER A 16 41.69 13.39 -49.17
N HIS A 17 41.42 13.17 -47.89
CA HIS A 17 40.84 11.90 -47.44
C HIS A 17 39.32 12.04 -47.45
N SER A 18 38.73 11.55 -48.53
CA SER A 18 37.34 11.18 -48.62
C SER A 18 37.06 10.09 -47.59
N HIS A 19 36.42 10.44 -46.47
CA HIS A 19 35.71 9.45 -45.67
C HIS A 19 34.51 8.98 -46.50
N GLY A 20 34.70 7.89 -47.25
CA GLY A 20 33.58 7.10 -47.75
C GLY A 20 32.74 6.61 -46.57
N PRO A 21 31.41 6.52 -46.72
CA PRO A 21 30.55 6.06 -45.63
C PRO A 21 30.93 4.62 -45.27
N GLN A 22 31.46 4.43 -44.06
CA GLN A 22 31.61 3.10 -43.48
C GLN A 22 30.22 2.49 -43.39
N GLN A 23 29.99 1.43 -44.17
CA GLN A 23 28.81 0.59 -44.01
C GLN A 23 28.78 0.10 -42.55
N PRO A 24 27.62 0.13 -41.87
CA PRO A 24 27.52 -0.42 -40.54
C PRO A 24 27.85 -1.91 -40.63
N GLN A 25 29.00 -2.30 -40.07
CA GLN A 25 29.32 -3.71 -39.85
C GLN A 25 28.16 -4.28 -39.02
N GLN A 26 27.38 -5.16 -39.64
CA GLN A 26 26.40 -5.97 -38.92
C GLN A 26 27.16 -6.72 -37.84
N GLN A 27 26.99 -6.29 -36.59
CA GLN A 27 27.45 -7.04 -35.42
C GLN A 27 26.75 -8.39 -35.48
N GLN A 28 27.45 -9.39 -36.03
CA GLN A 28 27.03 -10.78 -35.94
C GLN A 28 26.98 -11.12 -34.46
N VAL A 29 25.76 -11.32 -33.95
CA VAL A 29 25.56 -11.82 -32.60
C VAL A 29 26.32 -13.14 -32.50
N PRO A 30 27.23 -13.31 -31.52
CA PRO A 30 27.98 -14.55 -31.36
C PRO A 30 27.02 -15.73 -31.26
N ALA A 31 27.34 -16.84 -31.92
CA ALA A 31 26.54 -18.06 -31.79
C ALA A 31 26.49 -18.46 -30.30
N PRO A 32 25.32 -18.80 -29.76
CA PRO A 32 25.18 -19.16 -28.36
C PRO A 32 26.02 -20.41 -28.04
N ASP A 33 26.66 -20.42 -26.88
CA ASP A 33 27.43 -21.57 -26.40
C ASP A 33 26.51 -22.81 -26.36
N PRO A 34 26.84 -23.91 -27.07
CA PRO A 34 26.02 -25.12 -27.11
C PRO A 34 25.74 -25.71 -25.72
N THR A 35 26.69 -25.55 -24.80
CA THR A 35 26.57 -26.02 -23.41
C THR A 35 25.54 -25.18 -22.66
N LEU A 36 25.57 -23.86 -22.85
CA LEU A 36 24.61 -22.94 -22.23
C LEU A 36 23.21 -23.14 -22.81
N GLN A 37 23.10 -23.38 -24.12
CA GLN A 37 21.84 -23.64 -24.78
C GLN A 37 21.19 -24.93 -24.25
N ALA A 38 21.96 -26.01 -24.10
CA ALA A 38 21.47 -27.27 -23.54
C ALA A 38 20.95 -27.11 -22.10
N LEU A 39 21.60 -26.27 -21.29
CA LEU A 39 21.15 -25.93 -19.94
C LEU A 39 19.84 -25.13 -19.95
N ILE A 40 19.69 -24.17 -20.86
CA ILE A 40 18.45 -23.40 -21.02
C ILE A 40 17.30 -24.31 -21.42
N ASP A 41 17.51 -25.20 -22.40
CA ASP A 41 16.47 -26.09 -22.91
C ASP A 41 16.02 -27.12 -21.88
N GLN A 42 16.92 -27.56 -20.98
CA GLN A 42 16.59 -28.48 -19.89
C GLN A 42 15.61 -27.87 -18.87
N ASP A 43 15.76 -26.58 -18.57
CA ASP A 43 14.96 -25.89 -17.57
C ASP A 43 13.79 -25.09 -18.16
N PHE A 44 13.73 -24.96 -19.49
CA PHE A 44 12.69 -24.21 -20.18
C PHE A 44 11.32 -24.86 -20.01
N LYS A 45 10.39 -24.12 -19.40
CA LYS A 45 8.97 -24.50 -19.32
C LYS A 45 8.15 -23.60 -20.22
N GLN A 46 7.57 -24.18 -21.26
CA GLN A 46 6.70 -23.43 -22.16
C GLN A 46 5.45 -22.93 -21.43
N VAL A 47 5.15 -21.65 -21.60
CA VAL A 47 3.93 -21.02 -21.08
C VAL A 47 2.93 -20.85 -22.23
N PRO A 48 1.72 -21.46 -22.17
CA PRO A 48 0.74 -21.38 -23.25
C PRO A 48 0.05 -20.00 -23.25
N LEU A 49 0.61 -19.08 -24.03
CA LEU A 49 0.13 -17.71 -24.19
C LEU A 49 -0.14 -17.38 -25.66
N LYS A 50 -1.08 -16.46 -25.89
CA LYS A 50 -1.30 -15.81 -27.19
C LYS A 50 -1.45 -14.31 -27.02
N LEU A 51 -1.27 -13.57 -28.11
CA LEU A 51 -1.51 -12.14 -28.14
C LEU A 51 -2.99 -11.88 -28.44
N GLY A 52 -3.59 -10.97 -27.67
CA GLY A 52 -4.92 -10.44 -27.90
C GLY A 52 -5.00 -9.55 -29.13
N PRO A 53 -6.18 -8.97 -29.41
CA PRO A 53 -6.44 -8.20 -30.63
C PRO A 53 -5.51 -6.98 -30.80
N GLU A 54 -5.10 -6.36 -29.70
CA GLU A 54 -4.23 -5.18 -29.72
C GLU A 54 -2.73 -5.52 -29.86
N GLN A 55 -2.36 -6.80 -30.06
CA GLN A 55 -1.00 -7.34 -30.21
C GLN A 55 -0.01 -7.12 -29.04
N HIS A 56 -0.38 -6.32 -28.05
CA HIS A 56 0.44 -6.04 -26.85
C HIS A 56 -0.18 -6.57 -25.55
N LEU A 57 -1.28 -7.31 -25.68
CA LEU A 57 -2.00 -7.93 -24.57
C LEU A 57 -1.72 -9.43 -24.57
N ALA A 58 -0.89 -9.91 -23.67
CA ALA A 58 -0.71 -11.34 -23.44
C ALA A 58 -1.93 -11.91 -22.70
N VAL A 59 -2.49 -12.99 -23.24
CA VAL A 59 -3.59 -13.73 -22.64
C VAL A 59 -3.30 -15.23 -22.69
N CYS A 60 -3.93 -16.00 -21.81
CA CYS A 60 -3.79 -17.46 -21.88
C CYS A 60 -4.36 -18.00 -23.19
N GLU A 61 -3.71 -19.04 -23.72
CA GLU A 61 -4.07 -19.60 -25.02
C GLU A 61 -5.49 -20.20 -25.02
N ALA A 62 -5.81 -20.99 -23.99
CA ALA A 62 -7.08 -21.71 -23.85
C ALA A 62 -8.29 -20.77 -23.64
N HIS A 63 -8.19 -19.81 -22.71
CA HIS A 63 -9.35 -19.02 -22.27
C HIS A 63 -9.31 -17.56 -22.71
N SER A 64 -8.22 -17.10 -23.31
CA SER A 64 -8.05 -15.69 -23.74
C SER A 64 -8.19 -14.68 -22.60
N LEU A 65 -7.84 -15.08 -21.37
CA LEU A 65 -7.90 -14.23 -20.18
C LEU A 65 -6.50 -13.72 -19.81
N GLU A 66 -6.42 -12.47 -19.36
CA GLU A 66 -5.21 -11.87 -18.79
C GLU A 66 -4.83 -12.51 -17.44
N LYS A 67 -5.83 -12.91 -16.65
CA LYS A 67 -5.65 -13.69 -15.42
C LYS A 67 -6.59 -14.88 -15.46
N CYS A 68 -6.02 -16.08 -15.41
CA CYS A 68 -6.76 -17.32 -15.56
C CYS A 68 -6.51 -18.25 -14.38
N SER A 69 -7.53 -18.44 -13.54
CA SER A 69 -7.47 -19.34 -12.39
C SER A 69 -7.37 -20.81 -12.79
N GLU A 70 -7.91 -21.18 -13.96
CA GLU A 70 -7.89 -22.57 -14.46
C GLU A 70 -6.52 -22.98 -14.99
N CYS A 71 -5.80 -22.06 -15.63
CA CYS A 71 -4.45 -22.29 -16.14
C CYS A 71 -3.35 -21.93 -15.14
N ASP A 72 -3.71 -21.31 -14.00
CA ASP A 72 -2.78 -20.69 -13.06
C ASP A 72 -1.80 -19.71 -13.73
N LEU A 73 -2.32 -18.88 -14.63
CA LEU A 73 -1.54 -17.88 -15.38
C LEU A 73 -1.98 -16.46 -15.05
N ASP A 74 -1.01 -15.57 -14.80
CA ASP A 74 -1.25 -14.15 -14.52
C ASP A 74 -0.34 -13.27 -15.38
N PHE A 75 -0.93 -12.65 -16.39
CA PHE A 75 -0.27 -11.71 -17.31
C PHE A 75 -0.53 -10.24 -16.96
N GLN A 76 -1.17 -9.93 -15.81
CA GLN A 76 -1.52 -8.54 -15.47
C GLN A 76 -0.29 -7.63 -15.37
N VAL A 77 0.80 -8.14 -14.80
CA VAL A 77 2.03 -7.36 -14.62
C VAL A 77 2.72 -7.08 -15.96
N ILE A 78 2.84 -8.09 -16.83
CA ILE A 78 3.49 -7.93 -18.15
C ILE A 78 2.66 -7.02 -19.06
N ASN A 79 1.34 -7.17 -19.05
CA ASN A 79 0.45 -6.31 -19.82
C ASN A 79 0.43 -4.88 -19.30
N ARG A 80 0.47 -4.68 -17.97
CA ARG A 80 0.65 -3.35 -17.39
C ARG A 80 1.95 -2.71 -17.87
N MET A 81 3.06 -3.47 -17.88
CA MET A 81 4.34 -2.96 -18.36
C MET A 81 4.30 -2.63 -19.86
N ALA A 82 3.70 -3.49 -20.69
CA ALA A 82 3.52 -3.25 -22.12
C ALA A 82 2.75 -1.96 -22.39
N ARG A 83 1.62 -1.74 -21.70
CA ARG A 83 0.82 -0.49 -21.82
C ARG A 83 1.65 0.75 -21.46
N ILE A 84 2.46 0.67 -20.39
CA ILE A 84 3.33 1.77 -19.97
C ILE A 84 4.37 2.09 -21.07
N LEU A 85 5.02 1.07 -21.64
CA LEU A 85 6.03 1.26 -22.70
C LEU A 85 5.41 1.82 -23.98
N ILE A 86 4.23 1.34 -24.38
CA ILE A 86 3.51 1.85 -25.55
C ILE A 86 3.09 3.31 -25.38
N SER A 87 2.62 3.68 -24.18
CA SER A 87 2.28 5.08 -23.89
C SER A 87 3.50 6.01 -23.85
N ASN A 88 4.72 5.46 -23.78
CA ASN A 88 5.97 6.21 -23.71
C ASN A 88 6.97 5.69 -24.77
N PRO A 89 6.78 5.97 -26.07
CA PRO A 89 7.58 5.38 -27.14
C PRO A 89 9.08 5.75 -27.10
N ASN A 90 9.44 6.84 -26.40
CA ASN A 90 10.84 7.24 -26.20
C ASN A 90 11.53 6.47 -25.06
N LEU A 91 10.78 5.68 -24.29
CA LEU A 91 11.29 4.89 -23.17
C LEU A 91 11.73 3.50 -23.65
N LEU A 92 12.94 3.43 -24.21
CA LEU A 92 13.52 2.17 -24.70
C LEU A 92 13.93 1.22 -23.57
N CYS A 93 14.34 1.78 -22.44
CA CYS A 93 14.67 1.05 -21.23
C CYS A 93 14.16 1.81 -20.00
N PRO A 94 13.77 1.12 -18.92
CA PRO A 94 13.38 1.78 -17.69
C PRO A 94 14.54 2.65 -17.18
N PRO A 95 14.28 3.91 -16.80
CA PRO A 95 15.30 4.78 -16.25
C PRO A 95 15.76 4.25 -14.88
N PRO A 96 16.93 4.68 -14.40
CA PRO A 96 17.39 4.28 -13.07
C PRO A 96 16.41 4.76 -11.98
N ALA A 97 16.29 3.98 -10.89
CA ALA A 97 15.25 4.15 -9.87
C ALA A 97 15.29 5.50 -9.11
N ASN A 98 16.39 6.25 -9.22
CA ASN A 98 16.55 7.59 -8.66
C ASN A 98 15.79 8.67 -9.46
N VAL A 99 15.42 8.40 -10.71
CA VAL A 99 14.65 9.32 -11.55
C VAL A 99 13.17 9.15 -11.24
N VAL A 100 12.66 10.04 -10.38
CA VAL A 100 11.26 10.04 -9.94
C VAL A 100 10.41 10.97 -10.80
N THR A 101 9.25 10.49 -11.22
CA THR A 101 8.26 11.31 -11.94
C THR A 101 7.64 12.36 -11.01
N GLN A 102 8.14 13.60 -11.08
CA GLN A 102 7.67 14.70 -10.22
C GLN A 102 6.18 15.05 -10.42
N LYS A 103 5.69 14.97 -11.66
CA LYS A 103 4.28 15.27 -11.99
C LYS A 103 3.32 14.36 -11.22
N LEU A 104 3.64 13.07 -11.10
CA LEU A 104 2.80 12.12 -10.38
C LEU A 104 2.80 12.40 -8.87
N THR A 105 3.98 12.70 -8.30
CA THR A 105 4.09 13.16 -6.91
C THR A 105 3.19 14.36 -6.65
N GLN A 106 3.23 15.37 -7.52
CA GLN A 106 2.39 16.58 -7.41
C GLN A 106 0.90 16.29 -7.49
N MET A 107 0.48 15.37 -8.38
CA MET A 107 -0.93 14.95 -8.47
C MET A 107 -1.38 14.24 -7.18
N VAL A 108 -0.58 13.30 -6.67
CA VAL A 108 -0.89 12.61 -5.40
C VAL A 108 -0.98 13.59 -4.25
N THR A 109 -0.02 14.51 -4.12
CA THR A 109 -0.03 15.51 -3.04
C THR A 109 -1.18 16.49 -3.17
N GLY A 110 -1.45 16.99 -4.38
CA GLY A 110 -2.52 17.95 -4.66
C GLY A 110 -3.90 17.35 -4.37
N THR A 111 -4.19 16.15 -4.89
CA THR A 111 -5.48 15.48 -4.63
C THR A 111 -5.65 15.10 -3.16
N LYS A 112 -4.57 14.71 -2.47
CA LYS A 112 -4.58 14.50 -1.01
C LYS A 112 -4.92 15.81 -0.27
N GLU A 113 -4.36 16.93 -0.69
CA GLU A 113 -4.62 18.24 -0.09
C GLU A 113 -6.07 18.70 -0.32
N GLU A 114 -6.62 18.51 -1.52
CA GLU A 114 -8.06 18.68 -1.78
C GLU A 114 -8.90 17.88 -0.79
N GLY A 115 -8.59 16.59 -0.61
CA GLY A 115 -9.24 15.74 0.40
C GLY A 115 -9.13 16.30 1.81
N ASN A 116 -7.96 16.83 2.20
CA ASN A 116 -7.78 17.46 3.51
C ASN A 116 -8.65 18.72 3.68
N THR A 117 -8.84 19.53 2.63
CA THR A 117 -9.71 20.71 2.72
C THR A 117 -11.17 20.31 2.92
N LEU A 118 -11.64 19.26 2.24
CA LEU A 118 -12.99 18.73 2.38
C LEU A 118 -13.21 18.09 3.75
N PHE A 119 -12.20 17.36 4.24
CA PHE A 119 -12.22 16.76 5.58
C PHE A 119 -12.36 17.83 6.66
N LYS A 120 -11.59 18.93 6.57
CA LYS A 120 -11.71 20.07 7.50
C LYS A 120 -13.08 20.76 7.46
N LYS A 121 -13.78 20.70 6.33
CA LYS A 121 -15.14 21.24 6.15
C LYS A 121 -16.24 20.28 6.65
N GLY A 122 -15.89 19.08 7.14
CA GLY A 122 -16.86 18.06 7.55
C GLY A 122 -17.49 17.28 6.39
N LEU A 123 -17.03 17.48 5.15
CA LEU A 123 -17.55 16.78 3.97
C LEU A 123 -16.85 15.42 3.80
N HIS A 124 -17.10 14.49 4.72
CA HIS A 124 -16.35 13.23 4.82
C HIS A 124 -16.48 12.33 3.58
N ALA A 125 -17.68 12.17 3.02
CA ALA A 125 -17.90 11.35 1.82
C ALA A 125 -17.10 11.85 0.60
N GLN A 126 -17.08 13.17 0.38
CA GLN A 126 -16.30 13.77 -0.71
C GLN A 126 -14.80 13.67 -0.45
N ALA A 127 -14.37 13.82 0.80
CA ALA A 127 -12.97 13.62 1.19
C ALA A 127 -12.51 12.18 0.92
N ILE A 128 -13.33 11.17 1.25
CA ILE A 128 -13.05 9.75 0.96
C ILE A 128 -12.86 9.52 -0.54
N SER A 129 -13.72 10.11 -1.37
CA SER A 129 -13.61 10.02 -2.84
C SER A 129 -12.26 10.60 -3.32
N ARG A 130 -11.87 11.78 -2.82
CA ARG A 130 -10.59 12.41 -3.17
C ARG A 130 -9.39 11.61 -2.69
N TYR A 131 -9.41 11.10 -1.47
CA TYR A 131 -8.33 10.23 -0.99
C TYR A 131 -8.23 8.93 -1.79
N THR A 132 -9.35 8.37 -2.22
CA THR A 132 -9.35 7.17 -3.08
C THR A 132 -8.73 7.48 -4.45
N ALA A 133 -9.03 8.63 -5.05
CA ALA A 133 -8.37 9.06 -6.27
C ALA A 133 -6.84 9.25 -6.07
N ALA A 134 -6.42 9.89 -4.97
CA ALA A 134 -5.01 10.04 -4.64
C ALA A 134 -4.30 8.68 -4.45
N ALA A 135 -4.96 7.70 -3.84
CA ALA A 135 -4.44 6.35 -3.69
C ALA A 135 -4.28 5.64 -5.05
N THR A 136 -5.26 5.79 -5.95
CA THR A 136 -5.19 5.29 -7.33
C THR A 136 -4.00 5.87 -8.08
N PHE A 137 -3.72 7.17 -7.94
CA PHE A 137 -2.53 7.77 -8.54
C PHE A 137 -1.23 7.21 -7.94
N ALA A 138 -1.17 7.02 -6.63
CA ALA A 138 0.02 6.47 -5.97
C ALA A 138 0.37 5.06 -6.48
N VAL A 139 -0.62 4.17 -6.65
CA VAL A 139 -0.38 2.79 -7.14
C VAL A 139 -0.06 2.73 -8.64
N GLN A 140 -0.30 3.80 -9.39
CA GLN A 140 0.03 3.90 -10.82
C GLN A 140 1.52 4.20 -11.07
N ARG A 141 2.33 4.40 -10.01
CA ARG A 141 3.77 4.59 -10.16
C ARG A 141 4.41 3.50 -11.02
N PRO A 142 5.34 3.86 -11.93
CA PRO A 142 6.03 2.88 -12.73
C PRO A 142 6.83 1.88 -11.88
N PRO A 143 6.93 0.59 -12.28
CA PRO A 143 7.59 -0.44 -11.49
C PRO A 143 9.09 -0.21 -11.22
N TRP A 144 9.76 0.59 -12.04
CA TRP A 144 11.20 0.91 -11.88
C TRP A 144 11.47 2.04 -10.87
N GLU A 145 10.46 2.82 -10.48
CA GLU A 145 10.63 3.81 -9.43
C GLU A 145 10.80 3.14 -8.07
N ALA A 146 11.52 3.79 -7.15
CA ALA A 146 11.73 3.26 -5.82
C ALA A 146 10.40 2.96 -5.10
N ASN A 147 10.13 1.69 -4.80
CA ASN A 147 8.90 1.23 -4.15
C ASN A 147 8.67 1.90 -2.77
N GLN A 148 9.73 2.36 -2.11
CA GLN A 148 9.61 3.12 -0.86
C GLN A 148 8.78 4.40 -1.03
N LEU A 149 8.95 5.13 -2.14
CA LEU A 149 8.19 6.35 -2.41
C LEU A 149 6.69 6.07 -2.50
N MET A 150 6.31 5.04 -3.29
CA MET A 150 4.92 4.61 -3.42
C MET A 150 4.34 4.22 -2.04
N ARG A 151 5.07 3.44 -1.23
CA ARG A 151 4.61 3.04 0.11
C ARG A 151 4.39 4.24 1.03
N GLU A 152 5.28 5.24 1.01
CA GLU A 152 5.18 6.44 1.85
C GLU A 152 3.98 7.33 1.46
N GLU A 153 3.76 7.54 0.18
CA GLU A 153 2.62 8.30 -0.33
C GLU A 153 1.30 7.58 -0.05
N LEU A 154 1.20 6.30 -0.44
CA LEU A 154 -0.01 5.51 -0.30
C LEU A 154 -0.41 5.37 1.17
N SER A 155 0.52 5.04 2.06
CA SER A 155 0.25 4.96 3.51
C SER A 155 -0.26 6.28 4.08
N THR A 156 0.30 7.42 3.66
CA THR A 156 -0.15 8.73 4.13
C THR A 156 -1.59 9.02 3.70
N VAL A 157 -1.91 8.75 2.43
CA VAL A 157 -3.26 8.95 1.88
C VAL A 157 -4.27 8.01 2.56
N MET A 158 -3.94 6.73 2.67
CA MET A 158 -4.80 5.71 3.30
C MET A 158 -5.04 6.01 4.79
N SER A 159 -4.04 6.50 5.52
CA SER A 159 -4.21 6.95 6.91
C SER A 159 -5.19 8.13 7.05
N ASN A 160 -5.23 9.03 6.06
CA ASN A 160 -6.19 10.13 6.05
C ASN A 160 -7.58 9.66 5.62
N ARG A 161 -7.67 8.70 4.69
CA ARG A 161 -8.94 8.06 4.32
C ARG A 161 -9.55 7.27 5.47
N SER A 162 -8.75 6.51 6.22
CA SER A 162 -9.15 5.87 7.48
C SER A 162 -9.75 6.87 8.48
N ALA A 163 -9.15 8.07 8.60
CA ALA A 163 -9.70 9.14 9.42
C ALA A 163 -11.06 9.61 8.91
N ALA A 164 -11.20 9.80 7.60
CA ALA A 164 -12.45 10.23 6.99
C ALA A 164 -13.57 9.19 7.14
N PHE A 165 -13.26 7.89 7.02
CA PHE A 165 -14.20 6.81 7.32
C PHE A 165 -14.62 6.80 8.80
N TYR A 166 -13.66 7.01 9.71
CA TYR A 166 -13.97 7.09 11.14
C TYR A 166 -14.94 8.24 11.46
N GLU A 167 -14.70 9.44 10.93
CA GLU A 167 -15.62 10.58 11.12
C GLU A 167 -16.96 10.39 10.39
N ALA A 168 -17.01 9.56 9.34
CA ALA A 168 -18.24 9.13 8.68
C ALA A 168 -18.96 7.98 9.40
N HIS A 169 -18.47 7.55 10.57
CA HIS A 169 -18.96 6.42 11.36
C HIS A 169 -18.88 5.04 10.67
N ASP A 170 -18.09 4.93 9.59
CA ASP A 170 -17.76 3.64 8.96
C ASP A 170 -16.47 3.09 9.57
N TYR A 171 -16.61 2.48 10.75
CA TYR A 171 -15.47 1.97 11.51
C TYR A 171 -14.83 0.72 10.90
N ILE A 172 -15.58 -0.06 10.12
CA ILE A 172 -15.08 -1.25 9.43
C ILE A 172 -14.10 -0.82 8.32
N SER A 173 -14.51 0.11 7.45
CA SER A 173 -13.63 0.63 6.40
C SER A 173 -12.44 1.39 7.00
N ALA A 174 -12.64 2.12 8.09
CA ALA A 174 -11.56 2.79 8.80
C ALA A 174 -10.50 1.81 9.34
N LEU A 175 -10.93 0.65 9.87
CA LEU A 175 -10.05 -0.41 10.35
C LEU A 175 -9.27 -1.05 9.19
N ALA A 176 -9.96 -1.40 8.10
CA ALA A 176 -9.33 -2.00 6.92
C ALA A 176 -8.22 -1.10 6.33
N ASP A 177 -8.49 0.21 6.22
CA ASP A 177 -7.48 1.16 5.78
C ASP A 177 -6.30 1.26 6.77
N ALA A 178 -6.58 1.25 8.07
CA ALA A 178 -5.53 1.32 9.09
C ALA A 178 -4.61 0.08 9.07
N GLU A 179 -5.18 -1.12 8.87
CA GLU A 179 -4.39 -2.35 8.72
C GLU A 179 -3.54 -2.32 7.45
N THR A 180 -4.09 -1.84 6.35
CA THR A 180 -3.34 -1.65 5.11
C THR A 180 -2.17 -0.68 5.32
N VAL A 181 -2.37 0.42 6.05
CA VAL A 181 -1.29 1.35 6.41
C VAL A 181 -0.18 0.66 7.22
N ILE A 182 -0.52 -0.20 8.17
CA ILE A 182 0.46 -0.94 8.99
C ILE A 182 1.23 -1.95 8.13
N GLN A 183 0.57 -2.60 7.16
CA GLN A 183 1.26 -3.48 6.21
C GLN A 183 2.25 -2.71 5.32
N LEU A 184 1.89 -1.49 4.90
CA LEU A 184 2.76 -0.63 4.09
C LEU A 184 3.92 -0.03 4.88
N ARG A 185 3.67 0.40 6.12
CA ARG A 185 4.64 1.08 7.02
C ARG A 185 4.44 0.65 8.46
N ARG A 186 4.98 -0.52 8.80
CA ARG A 186 4.84 -1.12 10.13
C ARG A 186 5.37 -0.24 11.27
N ASN A 187 6.45 0.50 11.02
CA ASN A 187 7.10 1.37 12.00
C ASN A 187 6.42 2.73 12.17
N TRP A 188 5.32 3.00 11.46
CA TRP A 188 4.64 4.29 11.54
C TRP A 188 3.52 4.27 12.58
N SER A 189 3.77 4.93 13.71
CA SER A 189 2.87 4.96 14.87
C SER A 189 1.43 5.39 14.51
N LYS A 190 1.28 6.33 13.57
CA LYS A 190 -0.01 6.87 13.12
C LYS A 190 -0.96 5.79 12.61
N GLY A 191 -0.45 4.78 11.88
CA GLY A 191 -1.25 3.66 11.40
C GLY A 191 -1.85 2.85 12.56
N HIS A 192 -1.04 2.57 13.57
CA HIS A 192 -1.47 1.88 14.79
C HIS A 192 -2.53 2.67 15.58
N PHE A 193 -2.39 4.01 15.67
CA PHE A 193 -3.42 4.84 16.31
C PHE A 193 -4.74 4.86 15.53
N ARG A 194 -4.71 4.85 14.20
CA ARG A 194 -5.93 4.73 13.38
C ARG A 194 -6.62 3.40 13.65
N LYS A 195 -5.86 2.30 13.68
CA LYS A 195 -6.36 0.95 13.99
C LYS A 195 -7.01 0.93 15.37
N ALA A 196 -6.31 1.45 16.38
CA ALA A 196 -6.83 1.52 17.74
C ALA A 196 -8.13 2.32 17.86
N LYS A 197 -8.22 3.50 17.23
CA LYS A 197 -9.46 4.30 17.22
C LYS A 197 -10.62 3.49 16.62
N ALA A 198 -10.40 2.85 15.47
CA ALA A 198 -11.44 2.06 14.80
C ALA A 198 -11.88 0.86 15.65
N LEU A 199 -10.94 0.10 16.21
CA LEU A 199 -11.22 -1.03 17.12
C LEU A 199 -11.98 -0.59 18.36
N HIS A 200 -11.61 0.55 18.95
CA HIS A 200 -12.31 1.11 20.10
C HIS A 200 -13.77 1.45 19.75
N ALA A 201 -14.02 2.07 18.59
CA ALA A 201 -15.39 2.36 18.14
C ALA A 201 -16.21 1.09 17.82
N LEU A 202 -15.54 -0.01 17.45
CA LEU A 202 -16.15 -1.34 17.28
C LEU A 202 -16.31 -2.10 18.62
N GLY A 203 -15.88 -1.54 19.75
CA GLY A 203 -15.96 -2.18 21.06
C GLY A 203 -14.91 -3.27 21.32
N GLN A 204 -13.93 -3.43 20.43
CA GLN A 204 -12.80 -4.36 20.53
C GLN A 204 -11.64 -3.72 21.32
N ILE A 205 -11.85 -3.58 22.63
CA ILE A 205 -10.98 -2.76 23.50
C ILE A 205 -9.61 -3.42 23.75
N ALA A 206 -9.57 -4.76 23.84
CA ALA A 206 -8.32 -5.48 24.09
C ALA A 206 -7.35 -5.31 22.91
N GLU A 207 -7.85 -5.50 21.69
CA GLU A 207 -7.10 -5.33 20.45
C GLU A 207 -6.72 -3.86 20.23
N ALA A 208 -7.60 -2.92 20.61
CA ALA A 208 -7.29 -1.49 20.56
C ALA A 208 -6.11 -1.13 21.47
N SER A 209 -6.09 -1.61 22.72
CA SER A 209 -4.99 -1.37 23.66
C SER A 209 -3.67 -1.93 23.13
N GLU A 210 -3.70 -3.15 22.59
CA GLU A 210 -2.52 -3.79 22.00
C GLU A 210 -1.99 -3.02 20.79
N ALA A 211 -2.87 -2.54 19.91
CA ALA A 211 -2.49 -1.68 18.78
C ALA A 211 -1.82 -0.38 19.25
N ILE A 212 -2.35 0.27 20.29
CA ILE A 212 -1.75 1.49 20.86
C ILE A 212 -0.38 1.19 21.46
N ARG A 213 -0.27 0.11 22.24
CA ARG A 213 0.98 -0.32 22.87
C ARG A 213 2.07 -0.56 21.83
N LEU A 214 1.74 -1.26 20.73
CA LEU A 214 2.66 -1.47 19.63
C LEU A 214 3.03 -0.15 18.93
N GLY A 215 2.06 0.72 18.66
CA GLY A 215 2.30 2.04 18.08
C GLY A 215 3.25 2.91 18.92
N LEU A 216 3.09 2.90 20.25
CA LEU A 216 3.95 3.61 21.19
C LEU A 216 5.38 3.07 21.23
N SER A 217 5.58 1.78 20.96
CA SER A 217 6.93 1.19 20.91
C SER A 217 7.80 1.77 19.78
N PHE A 218 7.17 2.32 18.73
CA PHE A 218 7.88 2.97 17.62
C PHE A 218 8.12 4.47 17.85
N GLU A 219 7.32 5.14 18.68
CA GLU A 219 7.46 6.57 19.02
C GLU A 219 7.23 6.82 20.52
N PRO A 220 8.20 6.49 21.39
CA PRO A 220 8.03 6.55 22.85
C PRO A 220 7.84 7.97 23.40
N ASN A 221 8.21 9.01 22.63
CA ASN A 221 8.15 10.41 23.07
C ASN A 221 6.87 11.15 22.60
N ASN A 222 5.91 10.47 21.98
CA ASN A 222 4.70 11.11 21.47
C ASN A 222 3.64 11.27 22.58
N SER A 223 3.53 12.46 23.17
CA SER A 223 2.65 12.75 24.30
C SER A 223 1.15 12.55 24.01
N VAL A 224 0.72 12.79 22.76
CA VAL A 224 -0.68 12.59 22.33
C VAL A 224 -1.05 11.10 22.34
N SER A 225 -0.10 10.26 21.97
CA SER A 225 -0.27 8.81 21.90
C SER A 225 -0.42 8.16 23.28
N SER A 226 0.33 8.67 24.26
CA SER A 226 0.23 8.21 25.65
C SER A 226 -1.12 8.53 26.28
N LEU A 227 -1.72 9.67 25.95
CA LEU A 227 -3.07 10.03 26.41
C LEU A 227 -4.15 9.11 25.82
N VAL A 228 -4.04 8.76 24.53
CA VAL A 228 -4.96 7.82 23.88
C VAL A 228 -4.89 6.42 24.51
N TYR A 229 -3.69 5.96 24.89
CA TYR A 229 -3.50 4.72 25.64
C TYR A 229 -4.22 4.74 27.00
N ILE A 230 -4.01 5.80 27.78
CA ILE A 230 -4.62 5.95 29.11
C ILE A 230 -6.16 5.98 29.00
N LEU A 231 -6.71 6.69 28.02
CA LEU A 231 -8.15 6.74 27.80
C LEU A 231 -8.70 5.36 27.43
N CYS A 232 -8.06 4.64 26.51
CA CYS A 232 -8.51 3.30 26.12
C CYS A 232 -8.51 2.31 27.30
N HIS A 233 -7.47 2.35 28.14
CA HIS A 233 -7.41 1.57 29.38
C HIS A 233 -8.49 1.99 30.38
N TYR A 234 -8.71 3.29 30.58
CA TYR A 234 -9.75 3.79 31.49
C TYR A 234 -11.15 3.34 31.08
N TYR A 235 -11.48 3.40 29.78
CA TYR A 235 -12.77 2.91 29.27
C TYR A 235 -12.90 1.38 29.37
N SER A 236 -11.80 0.62 29.24
CA SER A 236 -11.79 -0.82 29.55
C SER A 236 -12.18 -1.09 31.01
N TYR A 237 -11.58 -0.37 31.95
CA TYR A 237 -11.94 -0.47 33.37
C TYR A 237 -13.40 -0.08 33.63
N SER A 238 -13.89 0.99 33.02
CA SER A 238 -15.28 1.43 33.18
C SER A 238 -16.29 0.39 32.68
N ARG A 239 -16.00 -0.31 31.57
CA ARG A 239 -16.86 -1.39 31.05
C ARG A 239 -16.82 -2.63 31.93
N LEU A 240 -15.63 -3.02 32.39
CA LEU A 240 -15.48 -4.15 33.32
C LEU A 240 -16.26 -3.91 34.63
N ILE A 241 -16.24 -2.68 35.13
CA ILE A 241 -17.01 -2.28 36.32
C ILE A 241 -18.53 -2.36 36.06
N GLN A 242 -18.99 -1.95 34.87
CA GLN A 242 -20.42 -2.07 34.50
C GLN A 242 -20.86 -3.54 34.41
N GLU A 243 -20.04 -4.41 33.80
CA GLU A 243 -20.31 -5.85 33.71
C GLU A 243 -20.33 -6.50 35.10
N LEU A 244 -19.40 -6.13 35.97
CA LEU A 244 -19.38 -6.60 37.36
C LEU A 244 -20.61 -6.14 38.16
N ASN A 245 -21.04 -4.88 37.97
CA ASN A 245 -22.22 -4.32 38.62
C ASN A 245 -23.51 -5.01 38.14
N GLN A 246 -23.62 -5.30 36.85
CA GLN A 246 -24.76 -6.04 36.31
C GLN A 246 -24.83 -7.45 36.89
N PHE A 247 -23.69 -8.15 36.92
CA PHE A 247 -23.60 -9.48 37.53
C PHE A 247 -23.99 -9.49 39.01
N LEU A 248 -23.55 -8.47 39.77
CA LEU A 248 -23.95 -8.31 41.17
C LEU A 248 -25.46 -8.11 41.32
N MET A 249 -26.07 -7.29 40.46
CA MET A 249 -27.52 -7.07 40.47
C MET A 249 -28.31 -8.34 40.14
N ASP A 250 -27.83 -9.14 39.18
CA ASP A 250 -28.45 -10.42 38.82
C ASP A 250 -28.35 -11.43 39.97
N LEU A 251 -27.22 -11.48 40.69
CA LEU A 251 -27.03 -12.28 41.90
C LEU A 251 -28.00 -11.89 43.02
N LEU A 252 -28.14 -10.59 43.28
CA LEU A 252 -29.08 -10.06 44.29
C LEU A 252 -30.54 -10.30 43.90
N ALA A 253 -30.86 -10.25 42.61
CA ALA A 253 -32.19 -10.61 42.11
C ALA A 253 -32.49 -12.10 42.27
N ALA A 254 -31.50 -12.97 42.00
CA ALA A 254 -31.62 -14.41 42.20
C ALA A 254 -31.79 -14.79 43.68
N GLN A 255 -31.04 -14.13 44.59
CA GLN A 255 -31.20 -14.31 46.03
C GLN A 255 -32.61 -13.96 46.51
N ARG A 256 -33.13 -12.79 46.10
CA ARG A 256 -34.51 -12.36 46.43
C ARG A 256 -35.56 -13.35 45.95
N LYS A 257 -35.44 -13.85 44.71
CA LYS A 257 -36.36 -14.88 44.21
C LYS A 257 -36.32 -16.16 45.06
N SER A 258 -35.13 -16.60 45.46
CA SER A 258 -35.00 -17.78 46.33
C SER A 258 -35.62 -17.58 47.72
N GLU A 259 -35.54 -16.36 48.26
CA GLU A 259 -36.13 -16.01 49.55
C GLU A 259 -37.66 -15.94 49.46
N GLU A 260 -38.20 -15.32 48.41
CA GLU A 260 -39.64 -15.29 48.13
C GLU A 260 -40.24 -16.69 47.97
N GLU A 261 -39.50 -17.61 47.33
CA GLU A 261 -39.91 -19.00 47.12
C GLU A 261 -39.87 -19.82 48.42
N LYS A 262 -38.88 -19.57 49.29
CA LYS A 262 -38.82 -20.12 50.65
C LYS A 262 -39.95 -19.60 51.54
N VAL A 263 -40.35 -18.34 51.39
CA VAL A 263 -41.49 -17.77 52.13
C VAL A 263 -42.81 -18.38 51.67
N LYS A 264 -43.00 -18.58 50.36
CA LYS A 264 -44.20 -19.23 49.81
C LYS A 264 -44.36 -20.68 50.27
N THR A 265 -43.29 -21.46 50.32
CA THR A 265 -43.32 -22.86 50.79
C THR A 265 -43.57 -22.99 52.28
N ARG A 266 -43.18 -21.99 53.09
CA ARG A 266 -43.42 -21.95 54.54
C ARG A 266 -44.86 -21.59 54.93
N ASN A 267 -45.60 -20.94 54.03
CA ASN A 267 -46.98 -20.49 54.23
C ASN A 267 -48.03 -21.45 53.64
N ILE A 268 -47.66 -22.67 53.23
CA ILE A 268 -48.62 -23.68 52.80
C ILE A 268 -49.35 -24.19 54.06
N PRO A 269 -50.67 -23.96 54.21
CA PRO A 269 -51.39 -24.39 55.40
C PRO A 269 -51.50 -25.91 55.43
N ILE A 270 -51.16 -26.51 56.57
CA ILE A 270 -51.36 -27.93 56.82
C ILE A 270 -52.88 -28.15 56.92
N SER A 271 -53.49 -28.62 55.84
CA SER A 271 -54.89 -29.07 55.85
C SER A 271 -54.99 -30.36 56.66
N ALA A 272 -55.65 -30.29 57.81
CA ALA A 272 -56.09 -31.43 58.61
C ALA A 272 -57.46 -31.92 58.13
#